data_AF-A0A957UXA1-F1
#
_entry.id   AF-A0A957UXA1-F1
#
_cell.length_a   1.000
_cell.length_b   1.000
_cell.length_c   1.000
_cell.angle_alpha   90.00
_cell.angle_beta   90.00
_cell.angle_gamma   90.00
#
_symmetry.space_group_name_H-M   'P 1'
#
loop_
_entity.id
_entity.type
_entity.pdbx_description
1 polymer ?
#
loop_
_entity_poly.entity_id
_entity_poly.type
_entity_poly.pdbx_seq_one_letter_code
_entity_poly.pdbx_strand_id
1 'polypeptide(L)'
;GIVYLLYASVQFDGAMTRLPYLPLLNPLGLASAAMLAASLYWLWRVRAVMPSAGRTLWSLRWVWVAVLVFAVSAELARIVHNVLGVPFTFADLYGAELYQMMLSVTWGVMALGFMVAGNRSRSRARWFAGAIILAITVVKLFLVDLSGIGTVARIVSFIGVGLLILLIAFVAPAPHKVEAEATVAEV
;
A
#
# COMPACT_ATOMS: atom_id res chain seq x y z
N GLY A 1 -12.63 16.97 -3.39
CA GLY A 1 -12.72 15.98 -2.31
C GLY A 1 -11.38 15.30 -2.10
N ILE A 2 -11.19 14.09 -2.59
CA ILE A 2 -9.99 13.30 -2.26
C ILE A 2 -8.72 13.71 -3.02
N VAL A 3 -8.86 14.12 -4.29
CA VAL A 3 -7.73 14.63 -5.07
C VAL A 3 -7.10 15.86 -4.42
N TYR A 4 -7.94 16.74 -3.86
CA TYR A 4 -7.48 17.90 -3.11
C TYR A 4 -6.78 17.51 -1.80
N LEU A 5 -7.25 16.48 -1.09
CA LEU A 5 -6.56 15.97 0.10
C LEU A 5 -5.20 15.32 -0.24
N LEU A 6 -5.11 14.65 -1.39
CA LEU A 6 -3.84 14.09 -1.87
C LEU A 6 -2.85 15.20 -2.23
N TYR A 7 -3.32 16.24 -2.91
CA TYR A 7 -2.52 17.43 -3.19
C TYR A 7 -2.07 18.13 -1.90
N ALA A 8 -2.99 18.37 -0.97
CA ALA A 8 -2.68 18.94 0.34
C ALA A 8 -1.68 18.08 1.14
N SER A 9 -1.75 16.75 1.00
CA SER A 9 -0.83 15.82 1.66
C SER A 9 0.62 15.91 1.18
N VAL A 10 0.87 16.49 -0.01
CA VAL A 10 2.23 16.73 -0.50
C VAL A 10 2.71 18.13 -0.14
N GLN A 11 1.80 19.09 -0.04
CA GLN A 11 2.14 20.50 0.16
C GLN A 11 2.23 20.92 1.62
N PHE A 12 1.55 20.22 2.53
CA PHE A 12 1.47 20.60 3.93
C PHE A 12 2.10 19.55 4.85
N ASP A 13 2.98 20.03 5.72
CA ASP A 13 3.70 19.27 6.75
C ASP A 13 2.81 18.78 7.90
N GLY A 14 1.59 19.33 8.01
CA GLY A 14 0.63 19.00 9.06
C GLY A 14 1.01 19.52 10.45
N ALA A 15 2.00 20.41 10.54
CA ALA A 15 2.45 20.96 11.81
C ALA A 15 1.38 21.90 12.40
N MET A 16 1.06 21.71 13.68
CA MET A 16 0.31 22.69 14.45
C MET A 16 1.30 23.64 15.12
N THR A 17 1.30 24.91 14.73
CA THR A 17 2.22 25.96 15.22
C THR A 17 2.26 26.17 16.75
N ARG A 18 1.39 25.51 17.54
CA ARG A 18 1.32 25.65 19.00
C ARG A 18 1.23 24.33 19.79
N LEU A 19 1.24 23.17 19.14
CA LEU A 19 1.10 21.87 19.82
C LEU A 19 2.25 20.93 19.46
N PRO A 20 2.73 20.10 20.41
CA PRO A 20 3.73 19.09 20.12
C PRO A 20 3.20 18.14 19.05
N TYR A 21 4.03 17.83 18.07
CA TYR A 21 3.67 16.91 17.00
C TYR A 21 3.46 15.51 17.58
N LEU A 22 2.22 15.02 17.50
CA LEU A 22 1.83 13.67 17.91
C LEU A 22 1.74 12.80 16.65
N PRO A 23 2.66 11.83 16.46
CA PRO A 23 2.56 10.86 15.38
C PRO A 23 1.18 10.20 15.36
N LEU A 24 0.57 10.05 14.18
CA LEU A 24 -0.77 9.47 13.96
C LEU A 24 -1.99 10.34 14.37
N LEU A 25 -1.81 11.39 15.19
CA LEU A 25 -2.89 12.32 15.58
C LEU A 25 -2.87 13.64 14.81
N ASN A 26 -2.10 13.69 13.73
CA ASN A 26 -2.10 14.80 12.79
C ASN A 26 -3.53 15.01 12.22
N PRO A 27 -4.10 16.23 12.26
CA PRO A 27 -5.42 16.53 11.71
C PRO A 27 -5.55 16.18 10.24
N LEU A 28 -4.49 16.39 9.47
CA LEU A 28 -4.50 16.09 8.04
C LEU A 28 -4.54 14.57 7.81
N GLY A 29 -3.85 13.80 8.64
CA GLY A 29 -3.90 12.34 8.64
C GLY A 29 -5.26 11.80 9.06
N LEU A 30 -5.83 12.34 10.13
CA LEU A 30 -7.17 12.00 10.60
C LEU A 30 -8.24 12.35 9.57
N ALA A 31 -8.15 13.52 8.93
CA ALA A 31 -9.05 13.91 7.85
C ALA A 31 -8.92 12.98 6.63
N SER A 32 -7.71 12.60 6.27
CA SER A 32 -7.44 11.66 5.17
C SER A 32 -7.99 10.27 5.47
N ALA A 33 -7.78 9.76 6.68
CA ALA A 33 -8.30 8.49 7.15
C ALA A 33 -9.84 8.48 7.22
N ALA A 34 -10.45 9.55 7.75
CA ALA A 34 -11.89 9.71 7.81
C ALA A 34 -12.51 9.76 6.40
N MET A 35 -11.89 10.50 5.47
CA MET A 35 -12.36 10.57 4.08
C MET A 35 -12.24 9.22 3.36
N LEU A 36 -11.13 8.50 3.56
CA LEU A 36 -10.93 7.13 3.05
C LEU A 36 -11.98 6.16 3.63
N ALA A 37 -12.27 6.24 4.93
CA ALA A 37 -13.27 5.39 5.56
C ALA A 37 -14.69 5.71 5.07
N ALA A 38 -15.06 6.99 4.99
CA ALA A 38 -16.37 7.44 4.56
C ALA A 38 -16.67 7.04 3.10
N SER A 39 -15.68 7.13 2.22
CA SER A 39 -15.81 6.76 0.82
C SER A 39 -15.87 5.24 0.60
N LEU A 40 -15.09 4.44 1.33
CA LEU A 40 -15.21 2.99 1.32
C LEU A 40 -16.56 2.52 1.88
N TYR A 41 -17.05 3.17 2.95
CA TYR A 41 -18.38 2.93 3.49
C TYR A 41 -19.48 3.27 2.49
N TRP A 42 -19.39 4.43 1.82
CA TRP A 42 -20.31 4.82 0.77
C TRP A 42 -20.32 3.81 -0.38
N LEU A 43 -19.16 3.36 -0.86
CA LEU A 43 -19.06 2.33 -1.90
C LEU A 43 -19.72 1.01 -1.49
N TRP A 44 -19.49 0.59 -0.24
CA TRP A 44 -20.12 -0.61 0.30
C TRP A 44 -21.64 -0.46 0.37
N ARG A 45 -22.16 0.70 0.79
CA ARG A 45 -23.59 1.01 0.83
C ARG A 45 -24.23 1.08 -0.55
N VAL A 46 -23.58 1.73 -1.52
CA VAL A 46 -24.09 1.80 -2.91
C VAL A 46 -24.15 0.40 -3.53
N ARG A 47 -23.17 -0.47 -3.25
CA ARG A 47 -23.21 -1.87 -3.66
C ARG A 47 -24.43 -2.62 -3.11
N ALA A 48 -24.83 -2.33 -1.87
CA ALA A 48 -25.99 -2.96 -1.25
C ALA A 48 -27.33 -2.43 -1.79
N VAL A 49 -27.42 -1.13 -2.07
CA VAL A 49 -28.68 -0.46 -2.47
C VAL A 49 -28.91 -0.47 -3.98
N MET A 50 -27.85 -0.37 -4.79
CA MET A 50 -27.92 -0.31 -6.27
C MET A 50 -26.99 -1.36 -6.89
N PRO A 51 -27.43 -2.60 -7.10
CA PRO A 51 -26.53 -3.70 -7.50
C PRO A 51 -25.85 -3.51 -8.86
N SER A 52 -26.52 -2.89 -9.83
CA SER A 52 -25.98 -2.63 -11.17
C SER A 52 -24.87 -1.58 -11.15
N ALA A 53 -25.15 -0.38 -10.64
CA ALA A 53 -24.18 0.71 -10.49
C ALA A 53 -23.08 0.35 -9.47
N GLY A 54 -23.44 -0.31 -8.38
CA GLY A 54 -22.55 -0.69 -7.30
C GLY A 54 -21.49 -1.72 -7.71
N ARG A 55 -21.77 -2.63 -8.64
CA ARG A 55 -20.74 -3.53 -9.20
C ARG A 55 -19.67 -2.75 -9.97
N THR A 56 -20.07 -1.82 -10.82
CA THR A 56 -19.15 -0.97 -11.60
C THR A 56 -18.31 -0.11 -10.67
N LEU A 57 -18.92 0.57 -9.70
CA LEU A 57 -18.19 1.40 -8.73
C LEU A 57 -17.28 0.58 -7.81
N TRP A 58 -17.67 -0.64 -7.44
CA TRP A 58 -16.84 -1.54 -6.64
C TRP A 58 -15.60 -2.06 -7.40
N SER A 59 -15.58 -1.97 -8.73
CA SER A 59 -14.36 -2.26 -9.51
C SER A 59 -13.26 -1.23 -9.23
N LEU A 60 -13.64 0.01 -8.89
CA LEU A 60 -12.73 1.11 -8.54
C LEU A 60 -12.11 0.98 -7.13
N ARG A 61 -12.46 -0.03 -6.34
CA ARG A 61 -11.89 -0.24 -4.99
C ARG A 61 -10.35 -0.30 -4.96
N TRP A 62 -9.72 -0.65 -6.08
CA TRP A 62 -8.27 -0.67 -6.21
C TRP A 62 -7.65 0.72 -6.21
N VAL A 63 -8.37 1.72 -6.72
CA VAL A 63 -7.98 3.13 -6.59
C VAL A 63 -7.85 3.47 -5.11
N TRP A 64 -8.79 3.02 -4.28
CA TRP A 64 -8.78 3.28 -2.83
C TRP A 64 -7.62 2.59 -2.11
N VAL A 65 -7.17 1.43 -2.58
CA VAL A 65 -5.95 0.79 -2.06
C VAL A 65 -4.71 1.64 -2.39
N ALA A 66 -4.61 2.14 -3.62
CA ALA A 66 -3.50 3.03 -4.00
C ALA A 66 -3.51 4.33 -3.19
N VAL A 67 -4.69 4.93 -3.00
CA VAL A 67 -4.88 6.13 -2.16
C VAL A 67 -4.49 5.86 -0.71
N LEU A 68 -4.83 4.69 -0.15
CA LEU A 68 -4.43 4.29 1.20
C LEU A 68 -2.90 4.19 1.32
N VAL A 69 -2.24 3.48 0.42
CA VAL A 69 -0.77 3.33 0.42
C VAL A 69 -0.09 4.70 0.33
N PHE A 70 -0.60 5.58 -0.55
CA PHE A 70 -0.12 6.94 -0.67
C PHE A 70 -0.31 7.74 0.63
N ALA A 71 -1.52 7.72 1.20
CA ALA A 71 -1.84 8.49 2.41
C ALA A 71 -0.97 8.05 3.60
N VAL A 72 -0.75 6.75 3.77
CA VAL A 72 0.15 6.21 4.80
C VAL A 72 1.59 6.64 4.56
N SER A 73 2.05 6.63 3.31
CA SER A 73 3.41 7.09 2.96
C SER A 73 3.59 8.59 3.23
N ALA A 74 2.59 9.41 2.92
CA ALA A 74 2.59 10.84 3.19
C ALA A 74 2.57 11.17 4.69
N GLU A 75 1.83 10.40 5.50
CA GLU A 75 1.89 10.54 6.97
C GLU A 75 3.28 10.17 7.50
N LEU A 76 3.91 9.13 6.97
CA LEU A 76 5.25 8.76 7.39
C LEU A 76 6.27 9.85 7.06
N ALA A 77 6.14 10.50 5.89
CA ALA A 77 6.96 11.65 5.52
C ALA A 77 6.81 12.81 6.52
N ARG A 78 5.59 13.08 6.97
CA ARG A 78 5.33 14.10 8.00
C ARG A 78 5.93 13.71 9.35
N ILE A 79 5.85 12.44 9.74
CA ILE A 79 6.47 11.97 10.98
C ILE A 79 7.98 12.17 10.91
N VAL A 80 8.62 11.76 9.82
CA VAL A 80 10.07 11.95 9.63
C VAL A 80 10.44 13.44 9.66
N HIS A 81 9.69 14.29 8.97
CA HIS A 81 9.96 15.73 8.98
C HIS A 81 9.85 16.32 10.39
N ASN A 82 8.74 16.08 11.09
CA ASN A 82 8.45 16.74 12.36
C ASN A 82 9.25 16.15 13.54
N VAL A 83 9.60 14.86 13.50
CA VAL A 83 10.31 14.18 14.60
C VAL A 83 11.82 14.17 14.37
N LEU A 84 12.27 14.01 13.12
CA LEU A 84 13.69 13.85 12.78
C LEU A 84 14.30 15.11 12.16
N GLY A 85 13.50 16.15 11.90
CA GLY A 85 13.97 17.43 11.39
C GLY A 85 14.42 17.42 9.93
N VAL A 86 14.14 16.35 9.18
CA VAL A 86 14.42 16.28 7.74
C VAL A 86 13.52 17.29 7.02
N PRO A 87 14.03 18.21 6.17
CA PRO A 87 13.18 19.17 5.47
C PRO A 87 12.03 18.50 4.71
N PHE A 88 10.83 19.10 4.74
CA PHE A 88 9.66 18.56 4.05
C PHE A 88 9.70 18.88 2.55
N THR A 89 10.76 18.44 1.89
CA THR A 89 10.89 18.49 0.43
C THR A 89 11.00 17.07 -0.10
N PHE A 90 10.58 16.87 -1.35
CA PHE A 90 10.67 15.55 -1.98
C PHE A 90 12.12 15.05 -2.05
N ALA A 91 13.07 15.92 -2.40
CA ALA A 91 14.47 15.54 -2.55
C ALA A 91 15.10 15.12 -1.21
N ASP A 92 14.87 15.90 -0.14
CA ASP A 92 15.45 15.64 1.17
C ASP A 92 14.85 14.39 1.82
N LEU A 93 13.52 14.22 1.73
CA LEU A 93 12.87 13.01 2.22
C LEU A 93 13.29 11.79 1.42
N TYR A 94 13.34 11.87 0.09
CA TYR A 94 13.75 10.75 -0.74
C TYR A 94 15.20 10.31 -0.47
N GLY A 95 16.10 11.26 -0.23
CA GLY A 95 17.50 11.01 0.12
C GLY A 95 17.73 10.51 1.54
N ALA A 96 16.74 10.62 2.44
CA ALA A 96 16.88 10.14 3.81
C ALA A 96 16.77 8.61 3.90
N GLU A 97 17.89 7.94 4.17
CA GLU A 97 17.95 6.47 4.31
C GLU A 97 16.94 5.93 5.33
N LEU A 98 16.81 6.62 6.47
CA LEU A 98 15.87 6.22 7.52
C LEU A 98 14.41 6.29 7.06
N TYR A 99 14.05 7.28 6.25
CA TYR A 99 12.71 7.36 5.65
C TYR A 99 12.44 6.20 4.69
N GLN A 100 13.42 5.87 3.85
CA GLN A 100 13.32 4.73 2.92
C GLN A 100 13.15 3.40 3.66
N MET A 101 13.92 3.19 4.75
CA MET A 101 13.79 2.02 5.61
C MET A 101 12.40 1.95 6.24
N MET A 102 11.94 3.03 6.88
CA MET A 102 10.61 3.07 7.50
C MET A 102 9.50 2.82 6.47
N LEU A 103 9.57 3.43 5.29
CA LEU A 103 8.61 3.19 4.20
C LEU A 103 8.55 1.71 3.81
N SER A 104 9.70 1.04 3.73
CA SER A 104 9.79 -0.38 3.35
C SER A 104 9.11 -1.27 4.38
N VAL A 105 9.37 -1.02 5.66
CA VAL A 105 8.72 -1.74 6.77
C VAL A 105 7.21 -1.51 6.73
N THR A 106 6.76 -0.26 6.58
CA THR A 106 5.34 0.08 6.53
C THR A 106 4.63 -0.59 5.35
N TRP A 107 5.23 -0.58 4.15
CA TRP A 107 4.66 -1.26 2.98
C TRP A 107 4.65 -2.78 3.14
N GLY A 108 5.68 -3.37 3.76
CA GLY A 108 5.72 -4.80 4.09
C GLY A 108 4.60 -5.21 5.05
N VAL A 109 4.35 -4.43 6.11
CA VAL A 109 3.24 -4.67 7.05
C VAL A 109 1.89 -4.55 6.35
N MET A 110 1.69 -3.52 5.50
CA MET A 110 0.47 -3.37 4.72
C MET A 110 0.25 -4.56 3.76
N ALA A 111 1.30 -4.97 3.04
CA ALA A 111 1.24 -6.10 2.13
C ALA A 111 0.80 -7.38 2.85
N LEU A 112 1.43 -7.68 3.99
CA LEU A 112 1.08 -8.83 4.81
C LEU A 112 -0.37 -8.75 5.30
N GLY A 113 -0.81 -7.58 5.78
CA GLY A 113 -2.19 -7.35 6.19
C GLY A 113 -3.19 -7.65 5.07
N PHE A 114 -2.92 -7.19 3.84
CA PHE A 114 -3.75 -7.47 2.66
C PHE A 114 -3.75 -8.95 2.28
N MET A 115 -2.60 -9.63 2.32
CA MET A 115 -2.49 -11.06 2.02
C MET A 115 -3.23 -11.91 3.05
N VAL A 116 -3.08 -11.62 4.35
CA VAL A 116 -3.81 -12.30 5.43
C VAL A 116 -5.31 -12.06 5.31
N ALA A 117 -5.75 -10.82 5.10
CA ALA A 117 -7.16 -10.49 4.89
C ALA A 117 -7.72 -11.16 3.64
N GLY A 118 -6.93 -11.24 2.56
CA GLY A 118 -7.26 -11.96 1.33
C GLY A 118 -7.45 -13.45 1.58
N ASN A 119 -6.54 -14.09 2.32
CA ASN A 119 -6.62 -15.50 2.65
C ASN A 119 -7.83 -15.82 3.53
N ARG A 120 -8.03 -15.07 4.63
CA ARG A 120 -9.17 -15.25 5.55
C ARG A 120 -10.51 -15.09 4.87
N SER A 121 -10.58 -14.22 3.87
CA SER A 121 -11.80 -13.93 3.14
C SER A 121 -11.92 -14.65 1.80
N ARG A 122 -11.02 -15.60 1.51
CA ARG A 122 -10.94 -16.36 0.25
C ARG A 122 -10.92 -15.45 -1.00
N SER A 123 -10.45 -14.22 -0.85
CA SER A 123 -10.48 -13.20 -1.90
C SER A 123 -9.12 -13.07 -2.56
N ARG A 124 -8.97 -13.72 -3.73
CA ARG A 124 -7.75 -13.62 -4.57
C ARG A 124 -7.38 -12.17 -4.86
N ALA A 125 -8.40 -11.37 -5.15
CA ALA A 125 -8.30 -9.93 -5.34
C ALA A 125 -7.49 -9.24 -4.21
N ARG A 126 -7.96 -9.35 -2.95
CA ARG A 126 -7.29 -8.71 -1.81
C ARG A 126 -5.89 -9.25 -1.59
N TRP A 127 -5.72 -10.55 -1.80
CA TRP A 127 -4.44 -11.21 -1.71
C TRP A 127 -3.43 -10.67 -2.73
N PHE A 128 -3.81 -10.56 -4.00
CA PHE A 128 -2.97 -10.00 -5.07
C PHE A 128 -2.59 -8.55 -4.82
N ALA A 129 -3.47 -7.73 -4.24
CA ALA A 129 -3.12 -6.36 -3.88
C ALA A 129 -1.96 -6.32 -2.88
N GLY A 130 -1.98 -7.18 -1.85
CA GLY A 130 -0.86 -7.33 -0.93
C GLY A 130 0.41 -7.83 -1.62
N ALA A 131 0.29 -8.83 -2.49
CA ALA A 131 1.42 -9.35 -3.26
C ALA A 131 2.06 -8.30 -4.16
N ILE A 132 1.27 -7.43 -4.81
CA ILE A 132 1.76 -6.32 -5.63
C ILE A 132 2.51 -5.31 -4.76
N ILE A 133 1.96 -4.92 -3.61
CA ILE A 133 2.64 -4.00 -2.67
C ILE A 133 3.99 -4.60 -2.23
N LEU A 134 4.01 -5.89 -1.91
CA LEU A 134 5.24 -6.60 -1.53
C LEU A 134 6.26 -6.62 -2.68
N ALA A 135 5.82 -6.96 -3.90
CA ALA A 135 6.68 -6.98 -5.08
C ALA A 135 7.31 -5.60 -5.33
N ILE A 136 6.52 -4.53 -5.28
CA ILE A 136 7.03 -3.16 -5.43
C ILE A 136 8.02 -2.83 -4.30
N THR A 137 7.71 -3.22 -3.06
CA THR A 137 8.59 -2.98 -1.89
C THR A 137 9.96 -3.61 -2.10
N VAL A 138 10.00 -4.86 -2.56
CA VAL A 138 11.27 -5.54 -2.79
C VAL A 138 12.01 -4.96 -3.98
N VAL A 139 11.31 -4.69 -5.09
CA VAL A 139 11.92 -4.02 -6.26
C VAL A 139 12.57 -2.71 -5.83
N LYS A 140 11.90 -1.88 -5.02
CA LYS A 140 12.51 -0.63 -4.56
C LYS A 140 13.70 -0.85 -3.63
N LEU A 141 13.69 -1.87 -2.77
CA LEU A 141 14.84 -2.18 -1.92
C LEU A 141 16.06 -2.49 -2.77
N PHE A 142 15.89 -3.33 -3.79
CA PHE A 142 16.94 -3.57 -4.77
C PHE A 142 17.38 -2.27 -5.46
N LEU A 143 16.45 -1.43 -5.96
CA LEU A 143 16.84 -0.19 -6.65
C LEU A 143 17.57 0.81 -5.75
N VAL A 144 17.15 0.95 -4.49
CA VAL A 144 17.75 1.88 -3.52
C VAL A 144 19.10 1.33 -3.04
N ASP A 145 19.15 0.06 -2.62
CA ASP A 145 20.35 -0.57 -2.06
C ASP A 145 21.43 -0.83 -3.13
N LEU A 146 21.06 -0.95 -4.42
CA LEU A 146 22.03 -1.15 -5.51
C LEU A 146 22.44 0.10 -6.27
N SER A 147 21.79 1.24 -6.05
CA SER A 147 22.10 2.48 -6.78
C SER A 147 23.57 2.92 -6.65
N GLY A 148 24.28 2.46 -5.61
CA GLY A 148 25.70 2.73 -5.36
C GLY A 148 26.70 1.63 -5.74
N ILE A 149 26.29 0.50 -6.34
CA ILE A 149 27.14 -0.69 -6.46
C ILE A 149 27.27 -1.17 -7.93
N GLY A 150 28.47 -1.62 -8.33
CA GLY A 150 28.87 -1.91 -9.72
C GLY A 150 28.09 -2.99 -10.50
N THR A 151 28.52 -3.28 -11.74
CA THR A 151 27.83 -4.13 -12.75
C THR A 151 27.34 -5.49 -12.24
N VAL A 152 28.08 -6.13 -11.33
CA VAL A 152 27.71 -7.43 -10.74
C VAL A 152 26.43 -7.33 -9.91
N ALA A 153 26.25 -6.24 -9.17
CA ALA A 153 25.06 -6.03 -8.35
C ALA A 153 23.81 -6.00 -9.24
N ARG A 154 23.91 -5.35 -10.42
CA ARG A 154 22.82 -5.27 -11.42
C ARG A 154 22.33 -6.65 -11.88
N ILE A 155 23.25 -7.60 -12.11
CA ILE A 155 22.93 -8.99 -12.47
C ILE A 155 22.22 -9.70 -11.31
N VAL A 156 22.75 -9.58 -10.10
CA VAL A 156 22.16 -10.19 -8.89
C VAL A 156 20.76 -9.65 -8.61
N SER A 157 20.51 -8.37 -8.89
CA SER A 157 19.17 -7.78 -8.79
C SER A 157 18.16 -8.37 -9.77
N PHE A 158 18.54 -8.57 -11.04
CA PHE A 158 17.64 -9.20 -12.00
C PHE A 158 17.25 -10.62 -11.55
N ILE A 159 18.22 -11.36 -11.00
CA ILE A 159 17.98 -12.69 -10.42
C ILE A 159 17.09 -12.57 -9.18
N GLY A 160 17.36 -11.62 -8.28
CA GLY A 160 16.59 -11.39 -7.07
C GLY A 160 15.13 -11.06 -7.35
N VAL A 161 14.86 -10.21 -8.35
CA VAL A 161 13.51 -9.90 -8.82
C VAL A 161 12.83 -11.14 -9.40
N GLY A 162 13.53 -11.91 -10.25
CA GLY A 162 13.01 -13.16 -10.80
C GLY A 162 12.66 -14.20 -9.73
N LEU A 163 13.54 -14.37 -8.74
CA LEU A 163 13.31 -15.23 -7.58
C LEU A 163 12.16 -14.73 -6.72
N LEU A 164 12.01 -13.42 -6.55
CA LEU A 164 10.88 -12.88 -5.79
C LEU A 164 9.55 -13.18 -6.48
N ILE A 165 9.46 -13.01 -7.79
CA ILE A 165 8.27 -13.36 -8.58
C ILE A 165 7.95 -14.85 -8.39
N LEU A 166 8.97 -15.71 -8.44
CA LEU A 166 8.83 -17.14 -8.21
C LEU A 166 8.36 -17.46 -6.78
N LEU A 167 8.92 -16.78 -5.79
CA LEU A 167 8.61 -16.98 -4.37
C LEU A 167 7.19 -16.51 -4.03
N ILE A 168 6.74 -15.39 -4.62
CA ILE A 168 5.34 -14.95 -4.54
C ILE A 168 4.41 -15.99 -5.17
N ALA A 169 4.80 -16.57 -6.31
CA ALA A 169 4.02 -17.62 -6.97
C ALA A 169 3.96 -18.92 -6.14
N PHE A 170 5.00 -19.22 -5.37
CA PHE A 170 5.14 -20.46 -4.59
C PHE A 170 4.56 -20.39 -3.16
N VAL A 171 4.93 -19.37 -2.37
CA VAL A 171 4.64 -19.30 -0.92
C VAL A 171 3.18 -19.01 -0.63
N ALA A 172 2.49 -18.35 -1.55
CA ALA A 172 1.13 -17.92 -1.31
C ALA A 172 0.28 -18.19 -2.55
N PRO A 173 -0.04 -19.48 -2.81
CA PRO A 173 -0.93 -19.85 -3.89
C PRO A 173 -2.25 -19.10 -3.69
N ALA A 174 -2.64 -18.33 -4.70
CA ALA A 174 -3.85 -17.56 -4.64
C ALA A 174 -5.05 -18.49 -4.35
N PRO A 175 -5.99 -18.11 -3.45
CA PRO A 175 -7.10 -18.96 -3.03
C PRO A 175 -7.73 -19.71 -4.21
N HIS A 176 -7.67 -21.04 -4.17
CA HIS A 176 -8.21 -21.89 -5.22
C HIS A 176 -9.72 -21.66 -5.33
N LYS A 177 -10.25 -21.62 -6.55
CA LYS A 177 -11.69 -21.82 -6.73
C LYS A 177 -11.95 -23.25 -6.28
N VAL A 178 -12.88 -23.45 -5.35
CA VAL A 178 -13.50 -24.75 -5.21
C VAL A 178 -14.36 -24.90 -6.47
N GLU A 179 -13.73 -25.29 -7.57
CA GLU A 179 -14.46 -25.84 -8.71
C GLU A 179 -15.02 -27.18 -8.26
N ALA A 180 -16.28 -27.40 -8.60
CA ALA A 180 -17.09 -28.52 -8.17
C ALA A 180 -16.46 -29.86 -8.56
N GLU A 181 -15.63 -30.41 -7.68
CA GLU A 181 -15.17 -31.80 -7.72
C GLU A 181 -16.27 -32.73 -7.15
N ALA A 182 -17.53 -32.46 -7.53
CA ALA A 182 -18.70 -33.26 -7.22
C ALA A 182 -19.34 -33.86 -8.49
N THR A 183 -18.55 -34.02 -9.56
CA THR A 183 -19.05 -34.55 -10.85
C THR A 183 -18.20 -35.70 -11.42
N VAL A 184 -17.38 -36.37 -10.59
CA VAL A 184 -16.65 -37.61 -10.99
C VAL A 184 -16.89 -38.77 -10.00
N ALA A 185 -17.79 -38.61 -9.02
CA ALA A 185 -18.25 -39.73 -8.19
C ALA A 185 -19.51 -40.43 -8.73
N GLU A 186 -20.07 -39.97 -9.86
CA GLU A 186 -21.18 -40.61 -10.58
C GLU A 186 -20.87 -40.65 -12.09
N VAL A 187 -19.89 -41.47 -12.50
CA VAL A 187 -19.90 -42.14 -13.82
C VAL A 187 -19.36 -43.55 -13.63
#